data_AF-A0A959SGF3-F1
#
_entry.id   AF-A0A959SGF3-F1
#
_cell.length_a   1.000
_cell.length_b   1.000
_cell.length_c   1.000
_cell.angle_alpha   90.00
_cell.angle_beta   90.00
_cell.angle_gamma   90.00
#
_symmetry.space_group_name_H-M   'P 1'
#
loop_
_entity.id
_entity.type
_entity.pdbx_description
1 polymer ?
#
loop_
_entity_poly.entity_id
_entity_poly.type
_entity_poly.pdbx_seq_one_letter_code
_entity_poly.pdbx_strand_id
1 'polypeptide(L)'
;MSWLLRWLIRAYWALVPERSRRTCLFKESCSRYVYRMALEHGARAGWKALVGRYRQCRSGYTFVERNGNVELKTAGGVYVPMDELVSALFSRPGAE
;
A
#
# COMPACT_ATOMS: atom_id res chain seq x y z
N MET A 1 -11.33 -25.11 0.52
CA MET A 1 -11.72 -24.01 -0.39
C MET A 1 -10.74 -22.83 -0.32
N SER A 2 -9.68 -22.84 -1.13
CA SER A 2 -8.70 -21.72 -1.23
C SER A 2 -8.25 -21.47 -2.68
N TRP A 3 -9.07 -21.88 -3.66
CA TRP A 3 -8.77 -21.77 -5.10
C TRP A 3 -9.41 -20.57 -5.76
N LEU A 4 -10.58 -20.13 -5.29
CA LEU A 4 -11.34 -19.01 -5.84
C LEU A 4 -10.52 -17.70 -5.87
N LEU A 5 -9.82 -17.38 -4.79
CA LEU A 5 -8.98 -16.17 -4.71
C LEU A 5 -7.89 -16.16 -5.79
N ARG A 6 -7.27 -17.33 -6.02
CA ARG A 6 -6.20 -17.48 -7.03
C ARG A 6 -6.75 -17.39 -8.45
N TRP A 7 -7.91 -18.00 -8.69
CA TRP A 7 -8.61 -17.94 -9.96
C TRP A 7 -9.04 -16.52 -10.31
N LEU A 8 -9.61 -15.78 -9.34
CA LEU A 8 -10.00 -14.38 -9.51
C LEU A 8 -8.80 -13.49 -9.86
N ILE A 9 -7.65 -13.67 -9.20
CA ILE A 9 -6.45 -12.88 -9.50
C ILE A 9 -5.88 -13.20 -10.88
N ARG A 10 -5.86 -14.47 -11.28
CA ARG A 10 -5.41 -14.86 -12.64
C ARG A 10 -6.36 -14.34 -13.72
N ALA A 11 -7.67 -14.43 -13.50
CA ALA A 11 -8.67 -13.86 -14.40
C ALA A 11 -8.48 -12.35 -14.55
N TYR A 12 -8.28 -11.64 -13.43
CA TYR A 12 -7.97 -10.21 -13.44
C TYR A 12 -6.70 -9.86 -14.23
N TRP A 13 -5.62 -10.67 -14.14
CA TRP A 13 -4.41 -10.45 -14.93
C TRP A 13 -4.58 -10.73 -16.42
N ALA A 14 -5.44 -11.68 -16.79
CA ALA A 14 -5.77 -11.95 -18.19
C ALA A 14 -6.58 -10.79 -18.81
N LEU A 15 -7.44 -10.14 -18.01
CA LEU A 15 -8.26 -9.01 -18.44
C LEU A 15 -7.52 -7.66 -18.44
N VAL A 16 -6.58 -7.45 -17.50
CA VAL A 16 -5.89 -6.16 -17.32
C VAL A 16 -4.39 -6.28 -17.59
N PRO A 17 -3.91 -5.79 -18.75
CA PRO A 17 -2.49 -5.84 -19.12
C PRO A 17 -1.66 -4.98 -18.18
N GLU A 18 -0.40 -5.39 -17.95
CA GLU A 18 0.53 -4.70 -17.03
C GLU A 18 0.73 -3.22 -17.34
N ARG A 19 0.63 -2.82 -18.61
CA ARG A 19 0.74 -1.42 -19.05
C ARG A 19 -0.40 -0.53 -18.58
N SER A 20 -1.56 -1.09 -18.24
CA SER A 20 -2.73 -0.33 -17.81
C SER A 20 -2.94 -0.34 -16.29
N ARG A 21 -2.04 -0.99 -15.54
CA ARG A 21 -2.16 -1.08 -14.07
C ARG A 21 -1.70 0.23 -13.44
N ARG A 22 -2.56 0.81 -12.60
CA ARG A 22 -2.24 2.01 -11.83
C ARG A 22 -0.99 1.79 -10.98
N THR A 23 -0.14 2.82 -10.90
CA THR A 23 1.04 2.84 -10.03
C THR A 23 0.59 2.61 -8.59
N CYS A 24 0.97 1.47 -8.02
CA CYS A 24 0.76 1.20 -6.60
C CYS A 24 1.77 2.02 -5.80
N LEU A 25 1.37 2.44 -4.59
CA LEU A 25 2.27 3.07 -3.62
C LEU A 25 3.50 2.19 -3.32
N PHE A 26 3.35 0.87 -3.51
CA PHE A 26 4.39 -0.12 -3.30
C PHE A 26 4.96 -0.62 -4.64
N LYS A 27 6.26 -0.92 -4.64
CA LYS A 27 7.00 -1.52 -5.78
C LYS A 27 6.33 -2.80 -6.32
N GLU A 28 5.65 -3.54 -5.46
CA GLU A 28 4.80 -4.67 -5.85
C GLU A 28 3.32 -4.32 -5.74
N SER A 29 2.57 -4.56 -6.82
CA SER A 29 1.13 -4.32 -6.88
C SER A 29 0.36 -5.19 -5.89
N CYS A 30 -0.72 -4.65 -5.33
CA CYS A 30 -1.53 -5.34 -4.32
C CYS A 30 -1.98 -6.74 -4.78
N SER A 31 -2.34 -6.90 -6.06
CA SER A 31 -2.71 -8.20 -6.64
C SER A 31 -1.54 -9.20 -6.70
N ARG A 32 -0.31 -8.76 -7.02
CA ARG A 32 0.89 -9.63 -7.03
C ARG A 32 1.27 -10.06 -5.63
N TYR A 33 1.28 -9.12 -4.70
CA TYR A 33 1.60 -9.40 -3.30
C TYR A 33 0.61 -10.41 -2.70
N VAL A 34 -0.69 -10.22 -2.92
CA VAL A 34 -1.73 -11.14 -2.41
C VAL A 34 -1.64 -12.51 -3.07
N TYR A 35 -1.37 -12.57 -4.38
CA TYR A 35 -1.17 -13.84 -5.07
C TYR A 35 0.03 -14.60 -4.51
N ARG A 36 1.16 -13.91 -4.31
CA ARG A 36 2.37 -14.50 -3.73
C ARG A 36 2.13 -14.99 -2.31
N MET A 37 1.54 -14.16 -1.45
CA MET A 37 1.18 -14.54 -0.07
C MET A 37 0.18 -15.70 -0.03
N ALA A 38 -0.76 -15.76 -0.98
CA ALA A 38 -1.69 -16.87 -1.11
C ALA A 38 -1.04 -18.17 -1.60
N LEU A 39 0.06 -18.07 -2.35
CA LEU A 39 0.86 -19.19 -2.84
C LEU A 39 1.75 -19.76 -1.73
N GLU A 40 2.47 -18.89 -1.02
CA GLU A 40 3.48 -19.27 -0.02
C GLU A 40 2.86 -19.63 1.34
N HIS A 41 1.81 -18.92 1.75
CA HIS A 41 1.23 -19.04 3.09
C HIS A 41 -0.27 -19.40 3.09
N GLY A 42 -0.84 -19.64 1.90
CA GLY A 42 -2.25 -20.00 1.73
C GLY A 42 -3.21 -18.80 1.68
N ALA A 43 -4.45 -19.04 1.26
CA ALA A 43 -5.41 -17.97 0.95
C ALA A 43 -5.76 -17.05 2.14
N ARG A 44 -5.73 -17.56 3.38
CA ARG A 44 -5.97 -16.75 4.59
C ARG A 44 -4.88 -15.67 4.76
N ALA A 45 -3.63 -16.04 4.52
CA ALA A 45 -2.50 -15.10 4.56
C ALA A 45 -2.59 -14.09 3.40
N GLY A 46 -2.99 -14.54 2.21
CA GLY A 46 -3.29 -13.65 1.08
C GLY A 46 -4.37 -12.61 1.40
N TRP A 47 -5.47 -13.02 2.04
CA TRP A 47 -6.53 -12.09 2.45
C TRP A 47 -6.06 -11.10 3.52
N LYS A 48 -5.33 -11.58 4.54
CA LYS A 48 -4.75 -10.70 5.57
C LYS A 48 -3.77 -9.68 4.97
N ALA A 49 -2.95 -10.14 4.02
CA ALA A 49 -2.05 -9.31 3.24
C ALA A 49 -2.79 -8.26 2.41
N LEU A 50 -3.91 -8.62 1.78
CA LEU A 50 -4.77 -7.70 1.02
C LEU A 50 -5.34 -6.62 1.93
N VAL A 51 -5.95 -7.00 3.06
CA VAL A 51 -6.56 -6.06 4.01
C VAL A 51 -5.49 -5.13 4.61
N GLY A 52 -4.31 -5.68 4.95
CA GLY A 52 -3.18 -4.90 5.45
C GLY A 52 -2.66 -3.89 4.44
N ARG A 53 -2.50 -4.30 3.16
CA ARG A 53 -2.11 -3.39 2.08
C ARG A 53 -3.21 -2.39 1.75
N TYR A 54 -4.48 -2.80 1.78
CA TYR A 54 -5.61 -1.89 1.55
C TYR A 54 -5.65 -0.79 2.61
N ARG A 55 -5.44 -1.13 3.89
CA ARG A 55 -5.31 -0.13 4.97
C ARG A 55 -4.12 0.81 4.79
N GLN A 56 -2.98 0.31 4.31
CA GLN A 56 -1.78 1.13 4.06
C GLN A 56 -1.83 1.93 2.74
N CYS A 57 -2.55 1.47 1.73
CA CYS A 57 -2.77 2.20 0.49
C CYS A 57 -3.92 3.21 0.63
N ARG A 58 -4.88 2.95 1.52
CA ARG A 58 -6.05 3.81 1.79
C ARG A 58 -5.84 4.71 3.01
N SER A 59 -4.75 4.57 3.74
CA SER A 59 -4.42 5.53 4.77
C SER A 59 -4.38 6.88 4.07
N GLY A 60 -5.35 7.75 4.38
CA GLY A 60 -5.63 8.95 3.58
C GLY A 60 -4.51 9.97 3.58
N TYR A 61 -3.32 9.58 4.04
CA TYR A 61 -2.11 10.32 3.82
C TYR A 61 -1.52 10.02 2.43
N THR A 62 -1.07 11.06 1.73
CA THR A 62 -0.45 10.99 0.42
C THR A 62 0.74 11.93 0.43
N PHE A 63 1.88 11.44 -0.01
CA PHE A 63 3.02 12.29 -0.30
C PHE A 63 2.75 13.01 -1.62
N VAL A 64 2.74 14.34 -1.57
CA VAL A 64 2.53 15.21 -2.72
C VAL A 64 3.77 16.06 -2.89
N GLU A 65 4.31 16.11 -4.10
CA GLU A 65 5.43 16.99 -4.42
C GLU A 65 4.88 18.34 -4.86
N ARG A 66 5.24 19.42 -4.15
CA ARG A 66 4.83 20.79 -4.48
C ARG A 66 6.06 21.69 -4.41
N ASN A 67 6.34 22.42 -5.50
CA ASN A 67 7.49 23.33 -5.59
C ASN A 67 8.84 22.67 -5.19
N GLY A 68 9.08 21.43 -5.60
CA GLY A 68 10.33 20.71 -5.34
C GLY A 68 10.50 20.19 -3.90
N ASN A 69 9.47 20.30 -3.05
CA ASN A 69 9.45 19.73 -1.71
C ASN A 69 8.38 18.64 -1.60
N VAL A 70 8.73 17.53 -0.96
CA VAL A 70 7.78 16.44 -0.66
C VAL A 70 7.02 16.83 0.61
N GLU A 71 5.69 16.90 0.52
CA GLU A 71 4.80 17.20 1.64
C GLU A 71 3.89 16.00 1.92
N LEU A 72 3.67 15.66 3.18
CA LEU A 72 2.68 14.65 3.56
C LEU A 72 1.31 15.33 3.68
N LYS A 73 0.43 15.11 2.72
CA LYS A 73 -1.01 15.36 2.92
C LYS A 73 -1.55 14.27 3.83
N THR A 74 -2.28 14.61 4.88
CA THR A 74 -2.96 13.65 5.77
C THR A 74 -4.40 13.37 5.31
N ALA A 75 -5.03 12.34 5.88
CA ALA A 75 -6.43 12.01 5.59
C ALA A 75 -7.41 13.15 5.92
N GLY A 76 -7.03 14.02 6.87
CA GLY A 76 -7.79 15.21 7.25
C GLY A 76 -7.57 16.43 6.33
N GLY A 77 -6.76 16.30 5.29
CA GLY A 77 -6.45 17.40 4.37
C GLY A 77 -5.37 18.38 4.87
N VAL A 78 -4.76 18.11 6.02
CA VAL A 78 -3.62 18.88 6.55
C VAL A 78 -2.36 18.46 5.81
N TYR A 79 -1.55 19.44 5.40
CA TYR A 79 -0.25 19.24 4.77
C TYR A 79 0.83 19.41 5.84
N VAL A 80 1.68 18.40 5.99
CA VAL A 80 2.81 18.42 6.92
C VAL A 80 4.09 18.40 6.10
N PRO A 81 4.93 19.43 6.19
CA PRO A 81 6.22 19.42 5.51
C PRO A 81 7.12 18.33 6.09
N MET A 82 8.01 17.77 5.27
CA MET A 82 8.88 16.67 5.70
C MET A 82 9.77 17.04 6.90
N ASP A 83 10.20 18.30 7.03
CA ASP A 83 11.02 18.78 8.15
C ASP A 83 10.29 18.66 9.52
N GLU A 84 9.01 19.07 9.54
CA GLU A 84 8.14 18.96 10.71
C GLU A 84 7.79 17.49 11.01
N LEU A 85 7.59 16.69 9.96
CA LEU A 85 7.32 15.26 10.09
C LEU A 85 8.49 14.50 10.73
N VAL A 86 9.71 14.80 10.28
CA VAL A 86 10.96 14.25 10.80
C VAL A 86 11.10 14.64 12.27
N SER A 87 10.98 15.94 12.58
CA SER A 87 11.08 16.44 13.95
C SER A 87 10.07 15.79 14.91
N ALA A 88 8.82 15.59 14.48
CA ALA A 88 7.78 14.93 15.27
C ALA A 88 8.03 13.43 15.47
N LEU A 89 8.61 12.73 14.49
CA LEU A 89 8.95 11.30 14.59
C LEU A 89 10.16 11.06 15.50
N PHE A 90 11.16 11.94 15.45
CA PHE A 90 12.37 11.86 16.29
C PHE A 90 12.19 12.47 17.68
N SER A 91 11.11 13.22 17.92
CA SER A 91 10.75 13.73 19.26
C SER A 91 9.96 12.74 20.12
N ARG A 92 9.79 11.46 19.73
CA ARG A 92 9.16 10.48 20.64
C ARG A 92 10.06 10.21 21.85
N PRO A 93 9.67 10.59 23.09
CA PRO A 93 10.35 10.12 24.28
C PRO A 93 9.94 8.65 24.49
N GLY A 94 10.89 7.74 24.44
CA GLY A 94 10.62 6.30 24.60
C GLY A 94 11.65 5.40 23.93
N ALA A 95 12.91 5.82 23.88
CA ALA A 95 14.03 4.92 23.73
C ALA A 95 14.68 4.75 25.10
N GLU A 96 13.98 4.06 26.00
CA GLU A 96 14.53 3.39 27.17
C GLU A 96 13.71 2.13 27.46
#